data_AF-A0A947RKW1-F1
#
_entry.id   AF-A0A947RKW1-F1
#
_cell.length_a   1.000
_cell.length_b   1.000
_cell.length_c   1.000
_cell.angle_alpha   90.00
_cell.angle_beta   90.00
_cell.angle_gamma   90.00
#
_symmetry.space_group_name_H-M   'P 1'
#
loop_
_entity.id
_entity.type
_entity.pdbx_description
1 polymer ?
#
loop_
_entity_poly.entity_id
_entity_poly.type
_entity_poly.pdbx_seq_one_letter_code
_entity_poly.pdbx_strand_id
1 'polypeptide(L)'
;MLIDGIKTFVKGLPATMNEKRGVYSFEAVVAERKAFLSKKKLTYCAKFRVDDDVKELRFTEMLKESGSGVSGGDAGTGFKKESYRTGTGPRQGSIEEQSKLFGAHYSYTFDFSRVRAFIENETVKAGYTFSYQITPRGL
;
A
#
# COMPACT_ATOMS: atom_id res chain seq x y z
N MET A 1 -19.46 -11.73 0.24
CA MET A 1 -20.03 -10.46 0.79
C MET A 1 -18.95 -9.47 1.19
N LEU A 2 -18.14 -9.71 2.24
CA LEU A 2 -17.07 -8.77 2.65
C LEU A 2 -16.03 -8.52 1.54
N ILE A 3 -15.38 -9.60 1.08
CA ILE A 3 -14.36 -9.52 0.03
C ILE A 3 -14.93 -8.87 -1.23
N ASP A 4 -16.13 -9.24 -1.66
CA ASP A 4 -16.75 -8.70 -2.89
C ASP A 4 -17.04 -7.19 -2.78
N GLY A 5 -17.45 -6.72 -1.60
CA GLY A 5 -17.63 -5.29 -1.30
C GLY A 5 -16.31 -4.52 -1.44
N ILE A 6 -15.23 -5.04 -0.84
CA ILE A 6 -13.88 -4.47 -0.97
C ILE A 6 -13.42 -4.48 -2.44
N LYS A 7 -13.61 -5.60 -3.16
CA LYS A 7 -13.26 -5.70 -4.59
C LYS A 7 -14.00 -4.67 -5.43
N THR A 8 -15.28 -4.45 -5.14
CA THR A 8 -16.13 -3.49 -5.87
C THR A 8 -15.65 -2.06 -5.64
N PHE A 9 -15.33 -1.70 -4.41
CA PHE A 9 -14.73 -0.40 -4.10
C PHE A 9 -13.38 -0.19 -4.78
N VAL A 10 -12.48 -1.19 -4.71
CA VAL A 10 -11.15 -1.10 -5.33
C VAL A 10 -11.24 -0.97 -6.86
N LYS A 11 -12.23 -1.59 -7.51
CA LYS A 11 -12.50 -1.40 -8.95
C LYS A 11 -12.86 0.05 -9.32
N GLY A 12 -13.39 0.82 -8.37
CA GLY A 12 -13.67 2.25 -8.55
C GLY A 12 -12.43 3.15 -8.40
N LEU A 13 -11.30 2.60 -7.96
CA LEU A 13 -10.03 3.30 -7.86
C LEU A 13 -9.19 3.04 -9.12
N PRO A 14 -8.23 3.92 -9.47
CA PRO A 14 -7.22 3.64 -10.48
C PRO A 14 -6.17 2.65 -9.95
N ALA A 15 -6.63 1.50 -9.44
CA ALA A 15 -5.83 0.50 -8.76
C ALA A 15 -5.88 -0.84 -9.50
N THR A 16 -4.76 -1.56 -9.46
CA THR A 16 -4.72 -2.96 -9.90
C THR A 16 -4.79 -3.86 -8.68
N MET A 17 -5.69 -4.84 -8.69
CA MET A 17 -5.86 -5.80 -7.60
C MET A 17 -5.39 -7.19 -8.02
N ASN A 18 -4.78 -7.91 -7.08
CA ASN A 18 -4.32 -9.28 -7.23
C ASN A 18 -4.64 -10.07 -5.95
N GLU A 19 -4.71 -11.40 -6.07
CA GLU A 19 -4.87 -12.32 -4.95
C GLU A 19 -3.80 -13.41 -5.05
N LYS A 20 -3.17 -13.74 -3.92
CA LYS A 20 -2.24 -14.87 -3.82
C LYS A 20 -2.32 -15.52 -2.45
N ARG A 21 -2.72 -16.79 -2.41
CA ARG A 21 -2.73 -17.64 -1.19
C ARG A 21 -3.58 -17.05 -0.04
N GLY A 22 -4.72 -16.47 -0.37
CA GLY A 22 -5.64 -15.83 0.57
C GLY A 22 -5.27 -14.39 0.93
N VAL A 23 -4.19 -13.84 0.36
CA VAL A 23 -3.78 -12.45 0.56
C VAL A 23 -4.18 -11.64 -0.66
N TYR A 24 -5.09 -10.70 -0.44
CA TYR A 24 -5.48 -9.70 -1.44
C TYR A 24 -4.52 -8.53 -1.39
N SER A 25 -4.09 -8.05 -2.54
CA SER A 25 -3.21 -6.89 -2.68
C SER A 25 -3.77 -5.96 -3.74
N PHE A 26 -3.72 -4.65 -3.53
CA PHE A 26 -4.01 -3.68 -4.58
C PHE A 26 -3.04 -2.51 -4.56
N GLU A 27 -2.75 -2.00 -5.74
CA GLU A 27 -1.76 -0.95 -5.95
C GLU A 27 -2.33 0.17 -6.82
N ALA A 28 -2.15 1.42 -6.39
CA ALA A 28 -2.53 2.62 -7.15
C ALA A 28 -1.32 3.54 -7.29
N VAL A 29 -1.02 4.00 -8.50
CA VAL A 29 0.02 5.05 -8.68
C VAL A 29 -0.60 6.37 -8.25
N VAL A 30 -0.09 6.94 -7.15
CA VAL A 30 -0.64 8.16 -6.55
C VAL A 30 0.09 9.42 -6.98
N ALA A 31 1.36 9.30 -7.35
CA ALA A 31 2.13 10.39 -7.92
C ALA A 31 3.20 9.88 -8.87
N GLU A 32 3.63 10.75 -9.78
CA GLU A 32 4.78 10.50 -10.65
C GLU A 32 5.59 11.78 -10.79
N ARG A 33 6.92 11.67 -10.69
CA ARG A 33 7.85 12.75 -10.98
C ARG A 33 8.73 12.35 -12.17
N LYS A 34 8.91 13.28 -13.10
CA LYS A 34 9.82 13.12 -14.24
C LYS A 34 10.92 14.18 -14.15
N ALA A 35 12.16 13.77 -14.34
CA ALA A 35 13.31 14.66 -14.41
C ALA A 35 14.26 14.17 -15.51
N PHE A 36 14.42 14.97 -16.57
CA PHE A 36 15.16 14.61 -17.78
C PHE A 36 14.70 13.24 -18.35
N LEU A 37 15.58 12.24 -18.32
CA LEU A 37 15.36 10.87 -18.79
C LEU A 37 14.92 9.91 -17.67
N SER A 38 14.79 10.40 -16.43
CA SER A 38 14.41 9.59 -15.28
C SER A 38 12.95 9.81 -14.90
N LYS A 39 12.28 8.73 -14.49
CA LYS A 39 10.91 8.73 -14.04
C LYS A 39 10.84 7.99 -12.73
N LYS A 40 10.22 8.59 -11.72
CA LYS A 40 9.90 7.94 -10.45
C LYS A 40 8.40 7.97 -10.19
N LYS A 41 7.85 6.85 -9.75
CA LYS A 41 6.46 6.65 -9.39
C LYS A 41 6.36 6.43 -7.89
N LEU A 42 5.38 7.07 -7.27
CA LEU A 42 4.95 6.78 -5.92
C LEU A 42 3.67 5.94 -6.03
N THR A 43 3.72 4.74 -5.47
CA THR A 43 2.62 3.77 -5.52
C THR A 43 2.10 3.55 -4.11
N TYR A 44 0.80 3.69 -3.93
CA TYR A 44 0.08 3.20 -2.76
C TYR A 44 -0.11 1.69 -2.89
N CYS A 45 0.31 0.95 -1.88
CA CYS A 45 0.20 -0.51 -1.81
C CYS A 45 -0.59 -0.88 -0.56
N ALA A 46 -1.72 -1.56 -0.74
CA ALA A 46 -2.53 -2.08 0.36
C ALA A 46 -2.68 -3.59 0.24
N LYS A 47 -2.74 -4.27 1.38
CA LYS A 47 -2.98 -5.71 1.45
C LYS A 47 -3.92 -6.05 2.58
N PHE A 48 -4.69 -7.11 2.37
CA PHE A 48 -5.52 -7.66 3.43
C PHE A 48 -5.68 -9.17 3.33
N ARG A 49 -6.01 -9.77 4.46
CA ARG A 49 -6.42 -11.16 4.58
C ARG A 49 -7.62 -11.23 5.52
N VAL A 50 -8.58 -12.08 5.17
CA VAL A 50 -9.69 -12.43 6.05
C VAL A 50 -9.38 -13.77 6.69
N ASP A 51 -9.55 -13.82 8.00
CA ASP A 51 -9.51 -15.03 8.82
C ASP A 51 -10.92 -15.28 9.35
N ASP A 52 -11.59 -16.27 8.74
CA ASP A 52 -12.98 -16.60 9.06
C ASP A 52 -13.11 -17.32 10.42
N ASP A 53 -12.07 -18.02 10.86
CA ASP A 53 -12.09 -18.79 12.11
C ASP A 53 -12.19 -17.86 13.33
N VAL A 54 -11.47 -16.74 13.29
CA VAL A 54 -11.49 -15.72 14.36
C VAL A 54 -12.29 -14.47 13.99
N LYS A 55 -12.95 -14.46 12.81
CA LYS A 55 -13.68 -13.31 12.26
C LYS A 55 -12.85 -12.02 12.31
N GLU A 56 -11.66 -12.05 11.74
CA GLU A 56 -10.72 -10.93 11.68
C GLU A 56 -10.36 -10.58 10.23
N LEU A 57 -10.35 -9.29 9.88
CA LEU A 57 -9.67 -8.81 8.68
C LEU A 57 -8.39 -8.09 9.11
N ARG A 58 -7.24 -8.63 8.69
CA ARG A 58 -5.94 -7.98 8.86
C ARG A 58 -5.66 -7.12 7.64
N PHE A 59 -5.27 -5.88 7.88
CA PHE A 59 -5.01 -4.89 6.83
C PHE A 59 -3.66 -4.20 7.05
N THR A 60 -2.93 -3.95 5.97
CA THR A 60 -1.71 -3.14 5.97
C THR A 60 -1.66 -2.28 4.73
N GLU A 61 -1.01 -1.13 4.84
CA GLU A 61 -0.80 -0.21 3.73
C GLU A 61 0.56 0.50 3.83
N MET A 62 1.09 0.90 2.68
CA MET A 62 2.35 1.64 2.59
C MET A 62 2.47 2.40 1.28
N LEU A 63 3.39 3.36 1.23
CA LEU A 63 3.85 4.01 0.02
C LEU A 63 5.16 3.39 -0.45
N LYS A 64 5.26 3.15 -1.76
CA LYS A 64 6.43 2.59 -2.43
C LYS A 64 6.87 3.50 -3.57
N GLU A 65 8.07 4.08 -3.46
CA GLU A 65 8.72 4.74 -4.59
C GLU A 65 9.39 3.67 -5.49
N SER A 66 9.22 3.81 -6.80
CA SER A 66 9.96 3.05 -7.81
C SER A 66 10.46 4.00 -8.89
N GLY A 67 11.62 3.76 -9.48
CA GLY A 67 12.13 4.62 -10.55
C GLY A 67 12.98 3.88 -11.55
N SER A 68 12.96 4.35 -12.80
CA SER A 68 13.86 3.92 -13.86
C SER A 68 14.85 5.05 -14.14
N GLY A 69 16.15 4.74 -14.04
CA GLY A 69 17.25 5.64 -14.39
C GLY A 69 18.50 4.82 -14.71
N VAL A 70 19.35 5.34 -15.59
CA VAL A 70 20.64 4.73 -15.93
C VAL A 70 21.55 4.83 -14.70
N SER A 71 21.53 3.83 -13.83
CA SER A 71 22.67 3.55 -12.96
C SER A 71 23.72 2.88 -13.83
N GLY A 72 24.72 3.65 -14.28
CA GLY A 72 25.90 3.06 -14.92
C GLY A 72 26.53 2.04 -13.97
N GLY A 73 26.65 0.79 -14.42
CA GLY A 73 27.26 -0.31 -13.68
C GLY A 73 26.34 -1.51 -13.51
N ASP A 74 26.54 -2.48 -14.39
CA ASP A 74 26.28 -3.92 -14.30
C ASP A 74 24.87 -4.47 -13.94
N ALA A 75 24.36 -5.21 -14.92
CA ALA A 75 23.54 -6.41 -14.83
C ALA A 75 22.94 -6.74 -13.44
N GLY A 76 21.65 -6.40 -13.28
CA GLY A 76 20.86 -6.94 -12.19
C GLY A 76 19.55 -6.18 -12.03
N THR A 77 18.45 -6.83 -12.39
CA THR A 77 17.09 -6.46 -11.97
C THR A 77 17.01 -6.51 -10.45
N GLY A 78 17.53 -5.49 -9.79
CA GLY A 78 17.56 -5.34 -8.36
C GLY A 78 16.92 -4.01 -8.04
N PHE A 79 15.61 -4.03 -7.82
CA PHE A 79 14.91 -2.93 -7.17
C PHE A 79 15.78 -2.49 -5.99
N LYS A 80 16.34 -1.27 -6.06
CA LYS A 80 16.90 -0.63 -4.88
C LYS A 80 15.73 -0.44 -3.95
N LYS A 81 15.55 -1.44 -3.10
CA LYS A 81 14.85 -1.36 -1.83
C LYS A 81 15.66 -0.33 -1.04
N GLU A 82 15.50 0.94 -1.36
CA GLU A 82 15.37 1.96 -0.32
C GLU A 82 14.07 1.59 0.42
N SER A 83 14.11 0.45 1.10
CA SER A 83 13.50 0.34 2.41
C SER A 83 14.06 1.56 3.11
N TYR A 84 13.23 2.59 3.22
CA TYR A 84 13.21 3.39 4.42
C TYR A 84 13.42 2.39 5.55
N ARG A 85 14.64 2.43 6.11
CA ARG A 85 15.11 1.43 7.05
C ARG A 85 14.07 1.42 8.15
N THR A 86 13.31 0.33 8.25
CA THR A 86 12.54 -0.01 9.45
C THR A 86 13.51 -0.46 10.54
N GLY A 87 14.58 0.32 10.76
CA GLY A 87 15.62 0.09 11.74
C GLY A 87 15.38 0.98 12.93
N THR A 88 15.14 0.36 14.09
CA THR A 88 15.41 0.83 15.46
C THR A 88 15.45 2.35 15.69
N GLY A 89 14.40 3.05 15.26
CA GLY A 89 14.10 4.45 15.54
C GLY A 89 12.59 4.61 15.70
N PRO A 90 12.11 5.74 16.25
CA PRO A 90 10.67 5.95 16.49
C PRO A 90 9.92 5.67 15.18
N ARG A 91 8.96 4.74 15.24
CA ARG A 91 8.39 4.00 14.11
C ARG A 91 7.92 4.91 12.97
N GLN A 92 8.79 5.25 12.02
CA GLN A 92 8.38 5.64 10.66
C GLN A 92 7.71 4.42 10.02
N GLY A 93 6.38 4.36 10.04
CA GLY A 93 5.69 3.16 9.59
C GLY A 93 4.22 3.34 9.22
N SER A 94 3.55 4.34 9.77
CA SER A 94 2.18 4.66 9.35
C SER A 94 2.14 5.25 7.93
N ILE A 95 1.02 5.11 7.22
CA ILE A 95 0.86 5.71 5.89
C ILE A 95 0.90 7.25 5.99
N GLU A 96 0.49 7.82 7.12
CA GLU A 96 0.50 9.25 7.39
C GLU A 96 1.93 9.79 7.50
N GLU A 97 2.81 9.10 8.23
CA GLU A 97 4.22 9.46 8.32
C GLU A 97 4.92 9.30 6.96
N GLN A 98 4.65 8.19 6.26
CA GLN A 98 5.17 7.99 4.90
C GLN A 98 4.69 9.09 3.97
N SER A 99 3.41 9.46 4.05
CA SER A 99 2.80 10.50 3.24
C SER A 99 3.46 11.85 3.48
N LYS A 100 3.69 12.22 4.74
CA LYS A 100 4.42 13.44 5.12
C LYS A 100 5.84 13.46 4.54
N LEU A 101 6.56 12.35 4.61
CA LEU A 101 7.93 12.24 4.07
C LEU A 101 7.94 12.40 2.54
N PHE A 102 7.06 11.69 1.83
CA PHE A 102 7.00 11.78 0.37
C PHE A 102 6.39 13.09 -0.13
N GLY A 103 5.55 13.75 0.66
CA GLY A 103 4.95 15.05 0.34
C GLY A 103 5.97 16.17 0.10
N ALA A 104 7.20 16.02 0.60
CA ALA A 104 8.31 16.93 0.29
C ALA A 104 8.79 16.84 -1.17
N HIS A 105 8.51 15.74 -1.86
CA HIS A 105 9.02 15.44 -3.20
C HIS A 105 7.93 15.13 -4.23
N TYR A 106 6.71 14.88 -3.77
CA TYR A 106 5.56 14.50 -4.58
C TYR A 106 4.34 15.31 -4.18
N SER A 107 3.58 15.73 -5.19
CA SER A 107 2.23 16.26 -5.00
C SER A 107 1.22 15.19 -5.39
N TYR A 108 0.27 14.90 -4.50
CA TYR A 108 -0.84 13.99 -4.73
C TYR A 108 -2.01 14.33 -3.80
N THR A 109 -3.22 13.99 -4.24
CA THR A 109 -4.47 14.21 -3.51
C THR A 109 -5.16 12.88 -3.16
N PHE A 110 -4.42 11.78 -3.22
CA PHE A 110 -4.98 10.46 -2.93
C PHE A 110 -5.32 10.34 -1.44
N ASP A 111 -6.57 10.03 -1.14
CA ASP A 111 -7.09 9.90 0.23
C ASP A 111 -6.96 8.45 0.72
N PHE A 112 -5.84 8.16 1.39
CA PHE A 112 -5.59 6.84 1.99
C PHE A 112 -6.60 6.52 3.10
N SER A 113 -6.99 7.53 3.87
CA SER A 113 -7.95 7.38 4.98
C SER A 113 -9.31 6.93 4.47
N ARG A 114 -9.76 7.40 3.30
CA ARG A 114 -10.99 6.93 2.66
C ARG A 114 -10.93 5.44 2.31
N VAL A 115 -9.80 4.95 1.82
CA VAL A 115 -9.61 3.53 1.53
C VAL A 115 -9.68 2.70 2.81
N ARG A 116 -8.93 3.10 3.84
CA ARG A 116 -8.93 2.42 5.14
C ARG A 116 -10.33 2.41 5.77
N ALA A 117 -10.96 3.57 5.87
CA ALA A 117 -12.28 3.72 6.47
C ALA A 117 -13.35 2.91 5.74
N PHE A 118 -13.27 2.82 4.39
CA PHE A 118 -14.18 1.96 3.65
C PHE A 118 -14.01 0.48 4.04
N ILE A 119 -12.77 -0.01 4.06
CA ILE A 119 -12.49 -1.42 4.38
C ILE A 119 -12.87 -1.73 5.82
N GLU A 120 -12.54 -0.85 6.77
CA GLU A 120 -12.94 -0.98 8.17
C GLU A 120 -14.47 -1.04 8.30
N ASN A 121 -15.19 -0.10 7.68
CA ASN A 121 -16.65 -0.08 7.73
C ASN A 121 -17.28 -1.35 7.14
N GLU A 122 -16.80 -1.82 5.99
CA GLU A 122 -17.30 -3.08 5.41
C GLU A 122 -16.97 -4.29 6.28
N THR A 123 -15.80 -4.31 6.91
CA THR A 123 -15.38 -5.36 7.86
C THR A 123 -16.32 -5.43 9.05
N VAL A 124 -16.57 -4.28 9.69
CA VAL A 124 -17.44 -4.19 10.87
C VAL A 124 -18.89 -4.52 10.51
N LYS A 125 -19.41 -4.02 9.38
CA LYS A 125 -20.75 -4.38 8.89
C LYS A 125 -20.91 -5.87 8.64
N ALA A 126 -19.84 -6.55 8.20
CA ALA A 126 -19.84 -7.99 7.99
C ALA A 126 -19.69 -8.79 9.30
N GLY A 127 -19.53 -8.13 10.46
CA GLY A 127 -19.37 -8.77 11.75
C GLY A 127 -17.95 -9.27 12.05
N TYR A 128 -16.94 -8.70 11.38
CA TYR A 128 -15.52 -9.01 11.58
C TYR A 128 -14.84 -7.88 12.37
N THR A 129 -13.75 -8.22 13.05
CA THR A 129 -12.84 -7.23 13.66
C THR A 129 -11.87 -6.71 12.61
N PHE A 130 -11.69 -5.38 12.54
CA PHE A 130 -10.67 -4.76 11.69
C PHE A 130 -9.35 -4.61 12.45
N SER A 131 -8.26 -5.16 11.90
CA SER A 131 -6.95 -5.22 12.53
C SER A 131 -5.90 -4.55 11.64
N TYR A 132 -5.49 -3.34 12.02
CA TYR A 132 -4.51 -2.55 11.28
C TYR A 132 -3.07 -2.92 11.69
N GLN A 133 -2.23 -3.24 10.71
CA GLN A 133 -0.84 -3.62 10.91
C GLN A 133 0.09 -2.74 10.07
N ILE A 134 1.16 -2.23 10.69
CA ILE A 134 2.18 -1.40 10.02
C ILE A 134 3.02 -2.22 9.02
N THR A 135 3.11 -3.54 9.20
CA THR A 135 3.90 -4.42 8.33
C THR A 135 3.05 -5.59 7.86
N PRO A 136 3.34 -6.16 6.68
CA PRO A 136 2.61 -7.32 6.17
C PRO A 136 2.96 -8.65 6.88
N ARG A 137 3.68 -8.61 8.00
CA ARG A 137 4.04 -9.82 8.76
C ARG A 137 2.79 -10.38 9.43
N GLY A 138 2.38 -11.60 9.05
CA GLY A 138 1.18 -12.23 9.59
C GLY A 138 -0.07 -12.09 8.72
N LEU A 139 0.07 -11.52 7.51
CA LEU A 139 -0.86 -11.66 6.40
C LEU A 139 -0.59 -12.97 5.62
#